data_AF-A0A8D8R928-F1
#
_entry.id   AF-A0A8D8R928-F1
#
_cell.length_a   1.000
_cell.length_b   1.000
_cell.length_c   1.000
_cell.angle_alpha   90.00
_cell.angle_beta   90.00
_cell.angle_gamma   90.00
#
_symmetry.space_group_name_H-M   'P 1'
#
loop_
_entity.id
_entity.type
_entity.pdbx_description
1 polymer ?
#
loop_
_entity_poly.entity_id
_entity_poly.type
_entity_poly.pdbx_seq_one_letter_code
_entity_poly.pdbx_strand_id
1 'polypeptide(L)'
;MAYMKYLAWFSFFKIVVEFLFVVMSMWQIIELSEQMNGCNETIRRAVYQSQWYKCSPKVKQYVCMMLRETQQPNYLSFLNGFFILTNDFMLKVFKAALSFINFLKINGRL
;
A
#
# COMPACT_ATOMS: atom_id res chain seq x y z
N MET A 1 4.09 -45.00 -8.88
CA MET A 1 2.88 -44.13 -8.85
C MET A 1 2.76 -43.27 -7.57
N ALA A 2 3.37 -43.65 -6.43
CA ALA A 2 3.41 -42.80 -5.22
C ALA A 2 4.22 -41.50 -5.38
N TYR A 3 5.31 -41.53 -6.16
CA TYR A 3 6.17 -40.36 -6.41
C TYR A 3 5.45 -39.18 -7.09
N MET A 4 4.44 -39.46 -7.94
CA MET A 4 3.67 -38.40 -8.61
C MET A 4 2.76 -37.63 -7.65
N LYS A 5 2.28 -38.28 -6.57
CA LYS A 5 1.48 -37.60 -5.53
C LYS A 5 2.33 -36.67 -4.68
N TYR A 6 3.56 -37.08 -4.33
CA TYR A 6 4.51 -36.22 -3.61
C TYR A 6 4.91 -34.99 -4.45
N LEU A 7 5.07 -35.16 -5.77
CA LEU A 7 5.35 -34.05 -6.67
C LEU A 7 4.20 -33.03 -6.73
N ALA A 8 2.95 -33.50 -6.76
CA ALA A 8 1.77 -32.66 -6.74
C ALA A 8 1.60 -31.93 -5.39
N TRP A 9 1.82 -32.63 -4.28
CA TRP A 9 1.80 -32.04 -2.94
C TRP A 9 2.87 -30.97 -2.75
N PHE A 10 4.11 -31.25 -3.17
CA PHE A 10 5.21 -30.29 -3.13
C PHE A 10 4.93 -29.07 -4.00
N SER A 11 4.38 -29.28 -5.19
CA SER A 11 3.99 -28.18 -6.10
C SER A 11 2.89 -27.31 -5.49
N PHE A 12 1.87 -27.92 -4.88
CA PHE A 12 0.83 -27.19 -4.17
C PHE A 12 1.39 -26.36 -3.01
N PHE A 13 2.20 -26.98 -2.15
CA PHE A 13 2.84 -26.28 -1.04
C PHE A 13 3.68 -25.10 -1.52
N LYS A 14 4.49 -25.29 -2.56
CA LYS A 14 5.29 -24.22 -3.17
C LYS A 14 4.41 -23.07 -3.64
N ILE A 15 3.33 -23.35 -4.37
CA ILE A 15 2.40 -22.31 -4.87
C ILE A 15 1.80 -21.51 -3.70
N VAL A 16 1.38 -22.19 -2.63
CA VAL A 16 0.80 -21.53 -1.45
C VAL A 16 1.83 -20.62 -0.77
N VAL A 17 3.07 -21.09 -0.59
CA VAL A 17 4.15 -20.29 0.01
C VAL A 17 4.47 -19.05 -0.83
N GLU A 18 4.61 -19.21 -2.14
CA GLU A 18 4.87 -18.08 -3.06
C GLU A 18 3.71 -17.08 -3.04
N PHE A 19 2.46 -17.57 -3.03
CA PHE A 19 1.28 -16.70 -2.94
C PHE A 19 1.27 -15.89 -1.64
N LEU A 20 1.54 -16.53 -0.49
CA LEU A 20 1.63 -15.85 0.80
C LEU A 20 2.75 -14.81 0.81
N PHE A 21 3.91 -15.13 0.23
CA PHE A 21 5.02 -14.20 0.13
C PHE A 21 4.65 -12.96 -0.71
N VAL A 22 3.96 -13.15 -1.84
CA VAL A 22 3.46 -12.04 -2.68
C VAL A 22 2.45 -11.17 -1.91
N VAL A 23 1.50 -11.78 -1.19
CA VAL A 23 0.52 -11.02 -0.40
C VAL A 23 1.21 -10.22 0.72
N MET A 24 2.19 -10.81 1.41
CA MET A 24 2.94 -10.15 2.47
C MET A 24 3.78 -8.97 1.95
N SER A 25 4.46 -9.15 0.82
CA SER A 25 5.24 -8.07 0.20
C SER A 25 4.35 -6.92 -0.28
N MET A 26 3.19 -7.21 -0.88
CA MET A 26 2.21 -6.18 -1.23
C MET A 26 1.71 -5.42 0.00
N TRP A 27 1.41 -6.14 1.09
CA TRP A 27 1.00 -5.51 2.34
C TRP A 27 2.06 -4.55 2.89
N GLN A 28 3.33 -4.98 2.93
CA GLN A 28 4.44 -4.16 3.41
C GLN A 28 4.61 -2.86 2.61
N ILE A 29 4.50 -2.93 1.28
CA ILE A 29 4.62 -1.75 0.41
C ILE A 29 3.46 -0.76 0.66
N ILE A 30 2.24 -1.27 0.84
CA ILE A 30 1.06 -0.43 1.10
C ILE A 30 1.16 0.21 2.48
N GLU A 31 1.56 -0.55 3.50
CA GLU A 31 1.77 -0.02 4.85
C GLU A 31 2.83 1.09 4.85
N LEU A 32 3.93 0.92 4.12
CA LEU A 32 4.95 1.96 3.97
C LEU A 32 4.39 3.22 3.30
N SER A 33 3.55 3.07 2.27
CA SER A 33 2.87 4.17 1.58
C SER A 33 1.95 4.96 2.52
N GLU A 34 1.16 4.25 3.34
CA GLU A 34 0.28 4.86 4.34
C GLU A 34 1.07 5.58 5.44
N GLN A 35 2.17 4.99 5.92
CA GLN A 35 3.06 5.62 6.90
C GLN A 35 3.70 6.90 6.34
N MET A 36 4.12 6.90 5.08
CA MET A 36 4.69 8.07 4.44
C MET A 36 3.68 9.24 4.41
N ASN A 37 2.42 8.95 4.08
CA ASN A 37 1.35 9.93 4.14
C ASN A 37 1.03 10.36 5.60
N GLY A 38 1.05 9.42 6.55
CA GLY A 38 0.87 9.68 7.98
C GLY A 38 1.96 10.57 8.59
N CYS A 39 3.21 10.46 8.12
CA CYS A 39 4.30 11.36 8.48
C CYS A 39 4.02 12.80 8.05
N ASN A 40 3.49 13.01 6.84
CA ASN A 40 3.09 14.35 6.37
C ASN A 40 1.97 14.97 7.22
N GLU A 41 0.99 14.18 7.64
CA GLU A 41 -0.05 14.62 8.60
C GLU A 41 0.57 14.99 9.95
N THR A 42 1.51 14.18 10.45
CA THR A 42 2.19 14.43 11.73
C THR A 42 3.00 15.73 11.68
N ILE A 43 3.71 16.00 10.58
CA ILE A 43 4.42 17.26 10.36
C ILE A 43 3.46 18.45 10.39
N ARG A 44 2.34 18.38 9.65
CA ARG A 44 1.35 19.47 9.62
C ARG A 44 0.80 19.76 11.01
N ARG A 45 0.49 18.72 11.77
CA ARG A 45 0.03 18.84 13.16
C ARG A 45 1.09 19.47 14.07
N ALA A 46 2.34 19.03 13.95
CA ALA A 46 3.45 19.58 14.73
C ALA A 46 3.69 21.07 14.42
N VAL A 47 3.63 21.46 13.14
CA VAL A 47 3.71 22.86 12.73
C VAL A 47 2.54 23.67 13.31
N TYR A 48 1.32 23.14 13.24
CA TYR A 48 0.13 23.82 13.77
C TYR A 48 0.20 24.03 15.29
N GLN A 49 0.74 23.05 16.02
CA GLN A 49 0.94 23.13 17.47
C GLN A 49 2.16 23.99 17.87
N SER A 50 3.04 24.32 16.93
CA SER A 50 4.19 25.18 17.16
C SER A 50 3.81 26.66 17.20
N GLN A 51 4.63 27.48 17.87
CA GLN A 51 4.49 28.94 17.84
C GLN A 51 5.14 29.57 16.60
N TRP A 52 4.96 28.96 15.42
CA TRP A 52 5.57 29.40 14.15
C TRP A 52 5.32 30.89 13.83
N TYR A 53 4.16 31.41 14.25
CA TYR A 53 3.77 32.81 14.08
C TYR A 53 4.65 33.80 14.89
N LYS A 54 5.38 33.32 15.90
CA LYS A 54 6.34 34.11 16.68
C LYS A 54 7.78 34.02 16.15
N CYS A 55 8.05 33.13 15.18
CA CYS A 55 9.38 32.97 14.62
C CYS A 55 9.81 34.17 13.75
N SER A 56 11.09 34.23 13.38
CA SER A 56 11.60 35.26 12.46
C SER A 56 10.96 35.13 11.06
N PRO A 57 10.88 36.22 10.27
CA PRO A 57 10.28 36.19 8.93
C PRO A 57 10.84 35.10 8.02
N LYS A 58 12.15 34.85 8.10
CA LYS A 58 12.84 33.79 7.35
C LYS A 58 12.34 32.38 7.72
N VAL A 59 12.15 32.12 9.01
CA VAL A 59 11.62 30.83 9.49
C VAL A 59 10.16 30.66 9.09
N LYS A 60 9.34 31.73 9.16
CA LYS A 60 7.94 31.66 8.68
C LYS A 60 7.87 31.27 7.21
N GLN A 61 8.76 31.81 6.37
CA GLN A 61 8.84 31.43 4.96
C GLN A 61 9.13 29.93 4.77
N TYR A 62 10.10 29.38 5.51
CA TYR A 62 10.42 27.95 5.45
C TYR A 62 9.27 27.07 5.93
N VAL A 63 8.58 27.47 7.01
CA VAL A 63 7.40 26.77 7.51
C VAL A 63 6.28 26.76 6.47
N CYS A 64 6.03 27.89 5.79
CA CYS A 64 5.05 27.96 4.72
C CYS A 64 5.42 27.04 3.53
N MET A 65 6.69 26.99 3.15
CA MET A 65 7.15 26.07 2.10
C MET A 65 6.95 24.60 2.51
N MET A 66 7.34 24.24 3.73
CA MET A 66 7.15 22.89 4.26
C MET A 66 5.66 22.49 4.34
N LEU A 67 4.79 23.41 4.76
CA LEU A 67 3.35 23.19 4.77
C LEU A 67 2.79 22.94 3.37
N ARG A 68 3.26 23.69 2.36
CA ARG A 68 2.85 23.51 0.98
C ARG A 68 3.18 22.12 0.44
N GLU A 69 4.39 21.61 0.73
CA GLU A 69 4.81 20.27 0.32
C GLU A 69 4.02 19.17 1.05
N THR A 70 3.82 19.32 2.35
CA THR A 70 3.12 18.31 3.18
C THR A 70 1.61 18.28 3.02
N GLN A 71 1.02 19.30 2.37
CA GLN A 71 -0.41 19.31 2.01
C GLN A 71 -0.73 18.38 0.84
N GLN A 72 0.26 18.01 0.01
CA GLN A 72 0.04 17.08 -1.08
C GLN A 72 -0.02 15.64 -0.55
N PRO A 73 -0.98 14.81 -1.00
CA PRO A 73 -1.05 13.41 -0.61
C PRO A 73 0.21 12.70 -1.07
N ASN A 74 1.00 12.19 -0.12
CA ASN A 74 2.30 11.57 -0.39
C ASN A 74 2.18 10.05 -0.28
N TYR A 75 1.31 9.50 -1.12
CA TYR A 75 1.19 8.06 -1.32
C TYR A 75 2.20 7.59 -2.36
N LEU A 76 2.71 6.39 -2.18
CA LEU A 76 3.53 5.73 -3.19
C LEU A 76 2.65 5.42 -4.41
N SER A 77 3.11 5.85 -5.58
CA SER A 77 2.37 5.66 -6.83
C SER A 77 3.22 5.00 -7.91
N PHE A 78 2.58 4.20 -8.74
CA PHE A 78 3.19 3.56 -9.91
C PHE A 78 2.55 4.06 -11.20
N LEU A 79 3.28 3.93 -12.32
CA LEU A 79 2.85 4.38 -13.64
C LEU A 79 2.40 5.85 -13.65
N ASN A 80 3.23 6.72 -13.09
CA ASN A 80 2.99 8.17 -13.06
C ASN A 80 1.64 8.56 -12.43
N GLY A 81 1.22 7.87 -11.37
CA GLY A 81 -0.02 8.16 -10.63
C GLY A 81 -1.23 7.31 -11.02
N PHE A 82 -1.12 6.40 -12.00
CA PHE A 82 -2.24 5.54 -12.38
C PHE A 82 -2.64 4.57 -11.25
N PHE A 83 -1.66 4.05 -10.52
CA PHE A 83 -1.89 3.23 -9.33
C PHE A 83 -1.40 3.96 -8.09
N ILE A 84 -2.32 4.24 -7.18
CA ILE A 84 -2.01 4.80 -5.86
C ILE A 84 -2.08 3.66 -4.85
N LEU A 85 -0.97 3.38 -4.17
CA LEU A 85 -0.87 2.29 -3.21
C LEU A 85 -1.47 2.74 -1.89
N THR A 86 -2.75 2.44 -1.71
CA THR A 86 -3.49 2.66 -0.47
C THR A 86 -4.11 1.34 -0.02
N ASN A 87 -4.60 1.32 1.21
CA ASN A 87 -5.38 0.19 1.71
C ASN A 87 -6.61 -0.10 0.82
N ASP A 88 -7.23 0.93 0.23
CA ASP A 88 -8.33 0.77 -0.72
C ASP A 88 -7.91 0.04 -2.00
N PHE A 89 -6.69 0.31 -2.50
CA PHE A 89 -6.14 -0.43 -3.64
C PHE A 89 -5.97 -1.92 -3.32
N MET A 90 -5.47 -2.25 -2.11
CA MET A 90 -5.35 -3.66 -1.67
C MET A 90 -6.70 -4.37 -1.67
N LEU A 91 -7.74 -3.72 -1.11
CA LEU A 91 -9.10 -4.26 -1.05
C LEU A 91 -9.68 -4.48 -2.44
N LYS A 92 -9.41 -3.57 -3.39
CA LYS A 92 -9.82 -3.74 -4.80
C LYS A 92 -9.15 -4.95 -5.44
N VAL A 93 -7.85 -5.16 -5.20
CA VAL A 93 -7.12 -6.34 -5.69
C VAL A 93 -7.72 -7.63 -5.13
N PHE A 94 -7.96 -7.70 -3.81
CA PHE A 94 -8.58 -8.89 -3.21
C PHE A 94 -10.01 -9.14 -3.72
N LYS A 95 -10.82 -8.09 -3.85
CA LYS A 95 -12.17 -8.19 -4.38
C LYS A 95 -12.17 -8.70 -5.82
N ALA A 96 -11.24 -8.24 -6.64
CA ALA A 96 -11.05 -8.73 -8.01
C ALA A 96 -10.67 -10.21 -8.03
N ALA A 97 -9.72 -10.63 -7.17
CA ALA A 97 -9.31 -12.02 -7.04
C ALA A 97 -10.47 -12.94 -6.63
N LEU A 98 -11.25 -12.55 -5.61
CA LEU A 98 -12.44 -13.30 -5.17
C LEU A 98 -13.53 -13.34 -6.25
N SER A 99 -13.74 -12.23 -6.96
CA SER A 99 -14.71 -12.17 -8.07
C SER A 99 -14.31 -13.11 -9.20
N PHE A 100 -13.01 -13.20 -9.49
CA PHE A 100 -12.49 -14.14 -10.48
C PHE A 100 -12.68 -15.61 -10.05
N ILE A 101 -12.40 -15.94 -8.79
CA ILE A 101 -12.65 -17.28 -8.25
C ILE A 101 -14.14 -17.62 -8.34
N ASN A 102 -15.02 -16.70 -7.93
CA ASN A 102 -16.47 -16.88 -8.02
C ASN A 102 -16.94 -17.10 -9.47
N PHE A 103 -16.39 -16.34 -10.42
CA PHE A 103 -16.67 -16.52 -11.84
C PHE A 103 -16.24 -17.91 -12.35
N LEU A 104 -15.07 -18.40 -11.94
CA LEU A 104 -14.62 -19.75 -12.33
C LEU A 104 -15.50 -20.85 -11.73
N LYS A 105 -15.92 -20.68 -10.46
CA LYS A 105 -16.81 -21.60 -9.76
C LYS A 105 -18.19 -21.69 -10.44
N ILE A 106 -18.76 -20.55 -10.84
CA ILE A 106 -20.06 -20.51 -11.55
C ILE A 106 -19.96 -21.21 -12.92
N ASN A 107 -18.83 -21.09 -13.61
CA ASN A 107 -18.61 -21.74 -14.91
C ASN A 107 -18.22 -23.22 -14.82
N GLY A 108 -18.17 -23.82 -13.63
CA GLY A 108 -17.82 -25.24 -13.44
C GLY A 108 -16.38 -25.59 -13.85
N ARG A 109 -15.48 -24.59 -13.91
CA ARG A 109 -14.06 -24.78 -14.25
C ARG A 109 -13.17 -24.98 -13.02
N LEU A 110 -13.78 -25.06 -11.84
CA LEU A 110 -13.14 -25.18 -10.53
C LEU A 110 -13.97 -26.10 -9.63
#